data_AF-A0A0F3GN01-F1
#
_entry.id   AF-A0A0F3GN01-F1
#
_cell.length_a   1.000
_cell.length_b   1.000
_cell.length_c   1.000
_cell.angle_alpha   90.00
_cell.angle_beta   90.00
_cell.angle_gamma   90.00
#
_symmetry.space_group_name_H-M   'P 1'
#
loop_
_entity.id
_entity.type
_entity.pdbx_description
1 polymer ?
#
loop_
_entity_poly.entity_id
_entity_poly.type
_entity_poly.pdbx_seq_one_letter_code
_entity_poly.pdbx_strand_id
1 'polypeptide(L)'
;MLDRFVIEAQRSVLLIIDIQDRLVAAVGDSERVIANALHLIECSRLHDMPVLITQQYPRGLGRTVQGLRDALPEAEYIDKT
;
A
#
# COMPACT_ATOMS: atom_id res chain seq x y z
N MET A 1 9.95 9.48 27.82
CA MET A 1 10.39 8.08 27.50
C MET A 1 9.40 7.35 26.58
N LEU A 2 8.16 7.83 26.42
CA LEU A 2 7.19 7.30 25.43
C LEU A 2 7.37 7.88 24.02
N ASP A 3 8.14 8.97 23.89
CA ASP A 3 8.30 9.75 22.65
C ASP A 3 8.91 8.94 21.50
N ARG A 4 9.62 7.84 21.81
CA ARG A 4 10.24 6.95 20.82
C ARG A 4 9.23 6.23 19.90
N PHE A 5 7.99 6.01 20.35
CA PHE A 5 6.99 5.24 19.60
C PHE A 5 5.92 6.12 18.95
N VAL A 6 6.09 7.45 19.00
CA VAL A 6 5.20 8.37 18.29
C VAL A 6 5.63 8.44 16.83
N ILE A 7 4.69 8.22 15.92
CA ILE A 7 4.92 8.38 14.48
C ILE A 7 4.90 9.87 14.11
N GLU A 8 5.96 10.33 13.47
CA GLU A 8 6.05 11.65 12.87
C GLU A 8 5.90 11.51 11.36
N ALA A 9 4.89 12.15 10.77
CA ALA A 9 4.60 12.03 9.33
C ALA A 9 5.82 12.35 8.46
N GLN A 10 6.54 13.43 8.79
CA GLN A 10 7.74 13.88 8.07
C GLN A 10 8.94 12.92 8.17
N ARG A 11 8.84 11.89 9.03
CA ARG A 11 9.85 10.83 9.21
C ARG A 11 9.30 9.45 8.86
N SER A 12 8.16 9.41 8.14
CA SER A 12 7.42 8.19 7.85
C SER A 12 7.19 8.03 6.35
N VAL A 13 6.95 6.78 5.95
CA VAL A 13 6.57 6.38 4.59
C VAL A 13 5.41 5.40 4.69
N LEU A 14 4.43 5.48 3.79
CA LEU A 14 3.47 4.41 3.63
C LEU A 14 4.03 3.37 2.65
N LEU A 15 4.20 2.15 3.12
CA LEU A 15 4.60 1.01 2.30
C LEU A 15 3.41 0.06 2.14
N ILE A 16 2.90 -0.08 0.92
CA ILE A 16 1.84 -1.03 0.59
C ILE A 16 2.49 -2.29 0.03
N ILE A 17 2.22 -3.43 0.65
CA ILE A 17 2.92 -4.69 0.35
C ILE A 17 1.95 -5.67 -0.31
N ASP A 18 2.22 -5.98 -1.57
CA ASP A 18 1.70 -7.15 -2.30
C ASP A 18 0.16 -7.31 -2.29
N ILE A 19 -0.58 -6.20 -2.25
CA ILE A 19 -2.04 -6.23 -2.40
C ILE A 19 -2.38 -6.45 -3.88
N GLN A 20 -2.25 -7.68 -4.36
CA GLN A 20 -2.32 -8.06 -5.77
C GLN A 20 -3.52 -8.94 -6.11
N ASP A 21 -3.97 -8.88 -7.37
CA ASP A 21 -5.21 -9.52 -7.86
C ASP A 21 -5.36 -11.01 -7.46
N ARG A 22 -4.29 -11.84 -7.54
CA ARG A 22 -4.38 -13.27 -7.14
C ARG A 22 -4.16 -13.51 -5.65
N LEU A 23 -3.43 -12.62 -4.96
CA LEU A 23 -3.19 -12.74 -3.52
C LEU A 23 -4.43 -12.38 -2.71
N VAL A 24 -5.16 -11.34 -3.12
CA VAL A 24 -6.38 -10.91 -2.43
C VAL A 24 -7.49 -11.97 -2.46
N ALA A 25 -7.49 -12.88 -3.43
CA ALA A 25 -8.43 -14.00 -3.48
C ALA A 25 -8.24 -15.02 -2.34
N ALA A 26 -7.04 -15.08 -1.74
CA ALA A 26 -6.75 -15.94 -0.59
C ALA A 26 -6.94 -15.23 0.75
N VAL A 27 -7.26 -13.93 0.75
CA VAL A 27 -7.48 -13.12 1.95
C VAL A 27 -8.98 -13.14 2.27
N GLY A 28 -9.34 -13.54 3.50
CA GLY A 28 -10.75 -13.74 3.88
C GLY A 28 -11.63 -12.49 3.76
N ASP A 29 -11.07 -11.30 4.02
CA ASP A 29 -11.77 -10.01 3.89
C ASP A 29 -10.90 -9.00 3.13
N SER A 30 -10.63 -9.32 1.86
CA SER A 30 -9.79 -8.48 1.00
C SER A 30 -10.41 -7.11 0.72
N GLU A 31 -11.73 -7.00 0.64
CA GLU A 31 -12.41 -5.72 0.44
C GLU A 31 -12.10 -4.75 1.58
N ARG A 32 -12.16 -5.21 2.85
CA ARG A 32 -11.78 -4.36 3.99
C ARG A 32 -10.30 -4.00 4.00
N VAL A 33 -9.42 -4.90 3.58
CA VAL A 33 -7.98 -4.61 3.44
C VAL A 33 -7.76 -3.50 2.41
N ILE A 34 -8.42 -3.58 1.25
CA ILE A 34 -8.30 -2.58 0.19
C ILE A 34 -8.88 -1.23 0.65
N ALA A 35 -10.04 -1.23 1.30
CA ALA A 35 -10.65 -0.02 1.84
C ALA A 35 -9.75 0.67 2.87
N ASN A 36 -9.12 -0.09 3.78
CA ASN A 36 -8.19 0.45 4.75
C ASN A 36 -6.90 0.98 4.10
N ALA A 37 -6.39 0.30 3.07
CA ALA A 37 -5.25 0.78 2.30
C ALA A 37 -5.58 2.13 1.63
N LEU A 38 -6.78 2.30 1.05
CA LEU A 38 -7.25 3.57 0.49
C LEU A 38 -7.31 4.69 1.54
N HIS A 39 -7.77 4.41 2.75
CA HIS A 39 -7.75 5.39 3.85
C HIS A 39 -6.32 5.81 4.22
N LEU A 40 -5.38 4.87 4.28
CA LEU A 40 -3.98 5.16 4.56
C LEU A 40 -3.31 5.96 3.45
N ILE A 41 -3.67 5.70 2.19
CA ILE A 41 -3.22 6.49 1.03
C ILE A 41 -3.67 7.94 1.18
N GLU A 42 -4.95 8.17 1.47
CA GLU A 42 -5.47 9.53 1.63
C GLU A 42 -4.82 10.25 2.82
N CYS A 43 -4.63 9.55 3.95
CA CYS A 43 -3.89 10.07 5.10
C CYS A 43 -2.46 10.47 4.71
N SER A 44 -1.77 9.61 3.95
CA SER A 44 -0.40 9.88 3.50
C SER A 44 -0.34 11.11 2.60
N ARG A 45 -1.31 11.25 1.68
CA ARG A 45 -1.45 12.41 0.80
C ARG A 45 -1.67 13.71 1.58
N LEU A 46 -2.54 13.69 2.58
CA LEU A 46 -2.82 14.87 3.43
C LEU A 46 -1.61 15.32 4.26
N HIS A 47 -0.66 14.42 4.50
CA HIS A 47 0.54 14.66 5.31
C HIS A 47 1.83 14.75 4.49
N ASP A 48 1.74 14.78 3.16
CA ASP A 48 2.88 14.79 2.23
C ASP A 48 3.84 13.60 2.46
N MET A 49 3.32 12.47 2.95
CA MET A 49 4.09 11.26 3.15
C MET A 49 4.29 10.52 1.82
N PRO A 50 5.51 10.04 1.51
CA PRO A 50 5.73 9.20 0.35
C PRO A 50 4.95 7.89 0.44
N VAL A 51 4.49 7.39 -0.71
CA VAL A 51 3.83 6.09 -0.83
C VAL A 51 4.65 5.19 -1.77
N LEU A 52 5.04 4.04 -1.27
CA LEU A 52 5.76 3.00 -2.01
C LEU A 52 4.91 1.74 -2.09
N ILE A 53 5.01 1.03 -3.21
CA ILE A 53 4.30 -0.24 -3.41
C ILE A 53 5.31 -1.33 -3.76
N THR A 54 5.21 -2.47 -3.09
CA THR A 54 5.90 -3.69 -3.55
C THR A 54 4.94 -4.66 -4.19
N GLN A 55 5.45 -5.42 -5.16
CA GLN A 55 4.71 -6.50 -5.79
C GLN A 55 5.54 -7.78 -5.83
N GLN A 56 4.99 -8.87 -5.32
CA GLN A 56 5.58 -10.20 -5.46
C GLN A 56 5.23 -10.78 -6.83
N TYR A 57 6.24 -11.22 -7.59
CA TYR A 57 6.10 -11.94 -8.85
C TYR A 57 4.85 -11.53 -9.69
N PRO A 58 4.73 -10.26 -10.13
CA PRO A 58 3.50 -9.76 -10.74
C PRO A 58 3.05 -10.56 -11.97
N ARG A 59 4.01 -11.15 -12.69
CA ARG A 59 3.76 -12.03 -13.83
C ARG A 59 2.85 -13.21 -13.48
N GLY A 60 2.98 -13.77 -12.27
CA GLY A 60 2.19 -14.92 -11.83
C GLY A 60 1.20 -14.63 -10.71
N LEU A 61 1.28 -13.49 -10.03
CA LEU A 61 0.35 -13.11 -8.95
C LEU A 61 -0.61 -11.96 -9.34
N GLY A 62 -0.49 -11.45 -10.57
CA GLY A 62 -1.24 -10.28 -11.00
C GLY A 62 -0.61 -8.98 -10.51
N ARG A 63 -1.22 -7.85 -10.87
CA ARG A 63 -0.71 -6.54 -10.45
C ARG A 63 -1.36 -6.11 -9.14
N THR A 64 -0.86 -5.06 -8.51
CA THR A 64 -1.54 -4.40 -7.37
C THR A 64 -2.99 -4.11 -7.73
N VAL A 65 -3.98 -4.41 -6.90
CA VAL A 65 -5.41 -4.31 -7.27
C VAL A 65 -5.80 -2.94 -7.87
N GLN A 66 -6.74 -2.95 -8.83
CA GLN A 66 -7.10 -1.77 -9.62
C GLN A 66 -7.42 -0.53 -8.76
N GLY A 67 -8.21 -0.68 -7.69
CA GLY A 67 -8.60 0.45 -6.85
C GLY A 67 -7.41 1.19 -6.22
N LEU A 68 -6.32 0.48 -5.89
CA LEU A 68 -5.10 1.11 -5.38
C LEU A 68 -4.28 1.75 -6.50
N ARG A 69 -4.24 1.14 -7.70
CA ARG A 69 -3.58 1.74 -8.87
C ARG A 69 -4.21 3.06 -9.28
N ASP A 70 -5.54 3.14 -9.21
CA ASP A 70 -6.29 4.36 -9.55
C ASP A 70 -6.04 5.48 -8.54
N ALA A 71 -5.92 5.14 -7.26
CA ALA A 71 -5.60 6.09 -6.20
C ALA A 71 -4.14 6.55 -6.20
N LEU A 72 -3.24 5.78 -6.84
CA LEU A 72 -1.79 6.00 -6.83
C LEU A 72 -1.21 5.94 -8.25
N PRO A 73 -1.59 6.88 -9.14
CA PRO A 73 -1.09 6.89 -10.52
C PRO A 73 0.42 7.17 -10.60
N GLU A 74 0.99 7.84 -9.59
CA GLU A 74 2.39 8.27 -9.56
C GLU A 74 3.24 7.52 -8.52
N ALA A 75 2.69 6.50 -7.86
CA ALA A 75 3.47 5.75 -6.87
C ALA A 75 4.61 4.95 -7.53
N GLU A 76 5.69 4.79 -6.78
CA GLU A 76 6.79 3.91 -7.16
C GLU A 76 6.41 2.45 -6.88
N TYR A 77 6.51 1.60 -7.92
CA TYR A 77 6.25 0.17 -7.84
C TYR A 77 7.56 -0.61 -7.90
N ILE A 78 7.80 -1.44 -6.89
CA ILE A 78 9.01 -2.24 -6.73
C ILE A 78 8.64 -3.72 -6.85
N ASP A 79 8.99 -4.32 -7.99
CA ASP A 79 8.77 -5.74 -8.26
C ASP A 79 9.86 -6.59 -7.59
N LYS A 80 9.46 -7.67 -6.92
CA LYS A 80 10.35 -8.65 -6.27
C LYS A 80 10.05 -10.08 -6.74
N THR A 81 11.10 -10.90 -6.78
CA THR A 81 11.08 -12.28 -7.29
C THR A 81 10.47 -13.26 -6.32
#